data_AF-A0A6J6WU81-F1
#
_entry.id   AF-A0A6J6WU81-F1
#
_cell.length_a   1.000
_cell.length_b   1.000
_cell.length_c   1.000
_cell.angle_alpha   90.00
_cell.angle_beta   90.00
_cell.angle_gamma   90.00
#
_symmetry.space_group_name_H-M   'P 1'
#
loop_
_entity.id
_entity.type
_entity.pdbx_description
1 polymer ?
#
loop_
_entity_poly.entity_id
_entity_poly.type
_entity_poly.pdbx_seq_one_letter_code
_entity_poly.pdbx_strand_id
1 'polypeptide(L)'
;MGSGELDAGITGRDLLVDSDAPAKEVLGLNFGASTFRFAALAGSTLSISSLSGKRVATAYPVLLEKYLKEQGVNAKVVRLDGAVETSVRLGVADAIADVVSTGTTLRQAGLEIFGEPIFKSEAVLISRSQSPALETLIRRLQGVIIARQYVLMDYDISNDLVEAACKITPGIESPTVSPLHSSGWSAVRAMVPRKETNRVMDELWNLGARGILVTDIHACRL
;
A
#
# COMPACT_ATOMS: atom_id res chain seq x y z
N MET A 1 4.06 21.91 -1.69
CA MET A 1 2.73 22.24 -2.22
C MET A 1 2.16 23.58 -1.70
N GLY A 2 2.50 24.01 -0.47
CA GLY A 2 2.00 25.28 0.10
C GLY A 2 2.50 26.59 -0.54
N SER A 3 3.50 26.55 -1.45
CA SER A 3 4.08 27.74 -2.10
C SER A 3 3.53 28.08 -3.48
N GLY A 4 2.53 27.35 -3.98
CA GLY A 4 1.73 27.78 -5.15
C GLY A 4 2.21 27.40 -6.55
N GLU A 5 3.42 26.87 -6.72
CA GLU A 5 4.00 26.55 -8.05
C GLU A 5 3.85 25.10 -8.50
N LEU A 6 3.43 24.19 -7.61
CA LEU A 6 3.31 22.77 -7.92
C LEU A 6 1.87 22.40 -8.32
N ASP A 7 1.73 21.71 -9.46
CA ASP A 7 0.43 21.24 -9.97
C ASP A 7 -0.01 19.91 -9.34
N ALA A 8 0.95 18.99 -9.15
CA ALA A 8 0.73 17.67 -8.57
C ALA A 8 1.92 17.25 -7.69
N GLY A 9 1.69 16.27 -6.80
CA GLY A 9 2.74 15.74 -5.92
C GLY A 9 2.41 14.35 -5.42
N ILE A 10 3.42 13.62 -4.96
CA ILE A 10 3.28 12.32 -4.30
C ILE A 10 3.66 12.49 -2.83
N THR A 11 2.81 12.03 -1.93
CA THR A 11 3.01 12.12 -0.47
C THR A 11 2.35 10.95 0.25
N GLY A 12 2.58 10.79 1.55
CA GLY A 12 1.76 9.93 2.40
C GLY A 12 0.37 10.54 2.64
N ARG A 13 -0.66 9.69 2.69
CA ARG A 13 -2.04 10.12 2.97
C ARG A 13 -2.16 10.74 4.37
N ASP A 14 -1.43 10.20 5.34
CA ASP A 14 -1.26 10.78 6.69
C ASP A 14 -0.76 12.24 6.64
N LEU A 15 0.31 12.52 5.89
CA LEU A 15 0.88 13.85 5.72
C LEU A 15 -0.10 14.79 5.00
N LEU A 16 -0.84 14.30 4.00
CA LEU A 16 -1.86 15.10 3.33
C LEU A 16 -2.92 15.56 4.33
N VAL A 17 -3.46 14.63 5.12
CA VAL A 17 -4.51 14.92 6.11
C VAL A 17 -3.99 15.84 7.21
N ASP A 18 -2.76 15.63 7.69
CA ASP A 18 -2.21 16.45 8.78
C ASP A 18 -1.79 17.86 8.34
N SER A 19 -1.35 18.01 7.09
CA SER A 19 -0.87 19.30 6.57
C SER A 19 -1.94 20.38 6.39
N ASP A 20 -3.22 19.98 6.38
CA ASP A 20 -4.38 20.82 6.00
C ASP A 20 -4.15 21.61 4.67
N ALA A 21 -3.29 21.06 3.80
CA ALA A 21 -2.97 21.70 2.54
C ALA A 21 -4.19 21.72 1.62
N PRO A 22 -4.40 22.77 0.80
CA PRO A 22 -5.50 22.86 -0.16
C PRO A 22 -5.24 21.96 -1.39
N ALA A 23 -4.97 20.68 -1.17
CA ALA A 23 -4.75 19.66 -2.19
C ALA A 23 -5.71 18.49 -1.95
N LYS A 24 -6.13 17.85 -3.03
CA LYS A 24 -7.01 16.69 -3.01
C LYS A 24 -6.23 15.46 -3.41
N GLU A 25 -6.51 14.36 -2.73
CA GLU A 25 -6.10 13.04 -3.19
C GLU A 25 -6.80 12.73 -4.53
N VAL A 26 -6.02 12.28 -5.51
CA VAL A 26 -6.52 11.92 -6.85
C VAL A 26 -6.29 10.45 -7.21
N LEU A 27 -5.28 9.80 -6.63
CA LEU A 27 -4.97 8.39 -6.89
C LEU A 27 -4.17 7.77 -5.74
N GLY A 28 -4.64 6.65 -5.18
CA GLY A 28 -3.84 5.80 -4.31
C GLY A 28 -2.82 4.99 -5.10
N LEU A 29 -1.57 4.93 -4.62
CA LEU A 29 -0.45 4.34 -5.37
C LEU A 29 -0.11 2.90 -4.94
N ASN A 30 -0.81 2.34 -3.94
CA ASN A 30 -0.66 0.97 -3.46
C ASN A 30 0.78 0.62 -2.99
N PHE A 31 1.51 1.59 -2.43
CA PHE A 31 2.79 1.36 -1.77
C PHE A 31 2.96 2.27 -0.56
N GLY A 32 3.93 1.95 0.31
CA GLY A 32 4.15 2.73 1.54
C GLY A 32 3.02 2.56 2.55
N ALA A 33 2.35 1.40 2.57
CA ALA A 33 1.25 1.13 3.48
C ALA A 33 1.71 1.20 4.95
N SER A 34 0.94 1.92 5.76
CA SER A 34 1.17 2.08 7.19
C SER A 34 -0.15 2.31 7.92
N THR A 35 -0.11 2.23 9.25
CA THR A 35 -1.23 2.59 10.11
C THR A 35 -0.80 3.63 11.13
N PHE A 36 -1.62 4.64 11.37
CA PHE A 36 -1.42 5.57 12.48
C PHE A 36 -2.01 4.95 13.74
N ARG A 37 -1.21 4.85 14.81
CA ARG A 37 -1.52 4.04 16.00
C ARG A 37 -1.15 4.77 17.27
N PHE A 38 -1.90 4.50 18.35
CA PHE A 38 -1.42 4.84 19.68
C PHE A 38 -0.40 3.81 20.17
N ALA A 39 0.56 4.29 20.97
CA ALA A 39 1.44 3.42 21.74
C ALA A 39 1.80 4.04 23.10
N ALA A 40 2.05 3.20 24.10
CA ALA A 40 2.46 3.59 25.44
C ALA A 40 3.52 2.63 25.97
N LEU A 41 4.12 2.89 27.14
CA LEU A 41 5.06 1.95 27.76
C LEU A 41 4.45 0.57 27.90
N ALA A 42 5.26 -0.46 27.63
CA ALA A 42 4.83 -1.85 27.77
C ALA A 42 4.24 -2.14 29.16
N GLY A 43 3.14 -2.88 29.21
CA GLY A 43 2.39 -3.15 30.44
C GLY A 43 1.48 -2.00 30.92
N SER A 44 1.39 -0.90 30.17
CA SER A 44 0.40 0.16 30.42
C SER A 44 -1.03 -0.37 30.24
N THR A 45 -1.96 0.09 31.07
CA THR A 45 -3.40 -0.22 30.97
C THR A 45 -4.18 0.82 30.17
N LEU A 46 -3.48 1.67 29.41
CA LEU A 46 -4.12 2.72 28.63
C LEU A 46 -4.99 2.12 27.51
N SER A 47 -6.18 2.69 27.42
CA SER A 47 -7.15 2.56 26.34
C SER A 47 -7.49 3.94 25.77
N ILE A 48 -8.15 3.99 24.62
CA ILE A 48 -8.58 5.26 24.00
C ILE A 48 -9.40 6.12 24.97
N SER A 49 -10.34 5.54 25.72
CA SER A 49 -11.16 6.28 26.69
C SER A 49 -10.35 6.83 27.87
N SER A 50 -9.32 6.10 28.30
CA SER A 50 -8.44 6.50 29.40
C SER A 50 -7.46 7.63 29.06
N LEU A 51 -7.39 8.04 27.78
CA LEU A 51 -6.55 9.17 27.35
C LEU A 51 -7.11 10.53 27.76
N SER A 52 -8.36 10.61 28.23
CA SER A 52 -8.92 11.87 28.73
C SER A 52 -8.08 12.43 29.89
N GLY A 53 -7.65 13.68 29.76
CA GLY A 53 -6.75 14.35 30.71
C GLY A 53 -5.27 13.93 30.61
N LYS A 54 -4.90 13.05 29.69
CA LYS A 54 -3.52 12.63 29.42
C LYS A 54 -2.86 13.48 28.34
N ARG A 55 -1.53 13.40 28.27
CA ARG A 55 -0.72 14.00 27.21
C ARG A 55 -0.39 12.95 26.16
N VAL A 56 -0.68 13.25 24.90
CA VAL A 56 -0.34 12.39 23.77
C VAL A 56 0.61 13.13 22.83
N ALA A 57 1.82 12.61 22.67
CA ALA A 57 2.80 13.20 21.76
C ALA A 57 2.65 12.67 20.32
N THR A 58 2.82 13.55 19.34
CA THR A 58 2.75 13.17 17.92
C THR A 58 3.45 14.19 17.03
N ALA A 59 3.93 13.75 15.87
CA ALA A 59 4.30 14.63 14.76
C ALA A 59 3.11 15.06 13.89
N TYR A 60 1.93 14.46 14.12
CA TYR A 60 0.71 14.64 13.31
C TYR A 60 -0.44 15.19 14.16
N PRO A 61 -0.33 16.43 14.69
CA PRO A 61 -1.29 16.97 15.64
C PRO A 61 -2.69 17.13 15.05
N VAL A 62 -2.83 17.56 13.80
CA VAL A 62 -4.14 17.81 13.18
C VAL A 62 -4.90 16.51 12.99
N LEU A 63 -4.20 15.46 12.52
CA LEU A 63 -4.79 14.13 12.35
C LEU A 63 -5.24 13.56 13.70
N LEU A 64 -4.39 13.66 14.73
CA LEU A 64 -4.71 13.15 16.06
C LEU A 64 -5.87 13.92 16.73
N GLU A 65 -5.85 15.25 16.68
CA GLU A 65 -6.89 16.10 17.27
C GLU A 65 -8.26 15.81 16.66
N LYS A 66 -8.32 15.63 15.33
CA LYS A 66 -9.56 15.25 14.64
C LYS A 66 -10.10 13.92 15.15
N TYR A 67 -9.24 12.90 15.26
CA TYR A 67 -9.64 11.59 15.76
C TYR A 67 -10.14 11.65 17.22
N LEU A 68 -9.41 12.32 18.11
CA LEU A 68 -9.80 12.45 19.51
C LEU A 68 -11.15 13.15 19.67
N LYS A 69 -11.40 14.19 18.86
CA LYS A 69 -12.68 14.88 18.81
C LYS A 69 -13.82 13.96 18.34
N GLU A 70 -13.60 13.16 17.31
CA GLU A 70 -14.58 12.17 16.81
C GLU A 70 -14.89 11.09 17.87
N GLN A 71 -13.91 10.71 18.69
CA GLN A 71 -14.07 9.76 19.79
C GLN A 71 -14.61 10.39 21.09
N GLY A 72 -14.80 11.72 21.15
CA GLY A 72 -15.22 12.42 22.36
C GLY A 72 -14.18 12.37 23.51
N VAL A 73 -12.89 12.19 23.18
CA VAL A 73 -11.79 12.08 24.13
C VAL A 73 -11.06 13.41 24.24
N ASN A 74 -10.94 13.95 25.45
CA ASN A 74 -10.25 15.23 25.70
C ASN A 74 -8.83 14.98 26.23
N ALA A 75 -7.87 14.74 25.32
CA ALA A 75 -6.44 14.59 25.65
C ALA A 75 -5.65 15.83 25.20
N LYS A 76 -4.55 16.14 25.90
CA LYS A 76 -3.62 17.21 25.50
C LYS A 76 -2.66 16.70 24.43
N VAL A 77 -2.82 17.18 23.20
CA VAL A 77 -1.90 16.88 22.11
C VAL A 77 -0.60 17.67 22.27
N VAL A 78 0.54 16.98 22.17
CA VAL A 78 1.88 17.56 22.26
C VAL A 78 2.57 17.36 20.91
N ARG A 79 2.68 18.42 20.12
CA ARG A 79 3.39 18.38 18.84
C ARG A 79 4.89 18.19 19.07
N LEU A 80 5.49 17.26 18.34
CA LEU A 80 6.94 17.04 18.27
C LEU A 80 7.39 16.98 16.82
N ASP A 81 8.55 17.55 16.50
CA ASP A 81 9.09 17.55 15.14
C ASP A 81 9.86 16.26 14.78
N GLY A 82 9.94 15.30 15.71
CA GLY A 82 10.57 13.99 15.52
C GLY A 82 10.88 13.28 16.85
N ALA A 83 11.35 12.03 16.77
CA ALA A 83 11.72 11.19 17.93
C ALA A 83 10.60 11.03 18.98
N VAL A 84 9.37 10.85 18.49
CA VAL A 84 8.15 10.77 19.31
C VAL A 84 8.25 9.63 20.34
N GLU A 85 8.93 8.55 20.01
CA GLU A 85 9.06 7.33 20.80
C GLU A 85 9.81 7.52 22.12
N THR A 86 10.66 8.55 22.21
CA THR A 86 11.43 8.84 23.43
C THR A 86 10.65 9.74 24.40
N SER A 87 9.60 10.40 23.91
CA SER A 87 8.83 11.40 24.67
C SER A 87 8.15 10.82 25.92
N VAL A 88 7.70 9.56 25.86
CA VAL A 88 7.10 8.87 27.03
C VAL A 88 8.12 8.62 28.11
N ARG A 89 9.31 8.12 27.74
CA ARG A 89 10.40 7.84 28.70
C ARG A 89 10.95 9.10 29.35
N LEU A 90 10.94 10.23 28.63
CA LEU A 90 11.34 11.54 29.15
C LEU A 90 10.24 12.23 29.97
N GLY A 91 9.07 11.61 30.12
CA GLY A 91 7.94 12.18 30.87
C GLY A 91 7.25 13.36 30.19
N VAL A 92 7.52 13.59 28.90
CA VAL A 92 6.91 14.66 28.10
C VAL A 92 5.45 14.32 27.78
N ALA A 93 5.14 13.05 27.57
CA ALA A 93 3.81 12.55 27.27
C ALA A 93 3.53 11.22 28.01
N ASP A 94 2.25 10.87 28.12
CA ASP A 94 1.79 9.63 28.76
C ASP A 94 1.57 8.52 27.72
N ALA A 95 1.33 8.90 26.46
CA ALA A 95 1.26 8.03 25.29
C ALA A 95 1.76 8.79 24.04
N ILE A 96 1.91 8.07 22.93
CA ILE A 96 2.19 8.65 21.62
C ILE A 96 1.14 8.23 20.61
N ALA A 97 1.01 9.00 19.53
CA ALA A 97 0.34 8.56 18.31
C ALA A 97 1.29 8.77 17.12
N ASP A 98 1.60 7.69 16.40
CA ASP A 98 2.58 7.75 15.31
C ASP A 98 2.29 6.74 14.20
N VAL A 99 2.95 6.92 13.06
CA VAL A 99 2.89 6.04 11.90
C VAL A 99 3.66 4.75 12.18
N VAL A 100 2.99 3.62 11.99
CA VAL A 100 3.50 2.28 12.22
C VAL A 100 3.37 1.42 10.97
N SER A 101 4.50 0.90 10.51
CA SER A 101 4.54 -0.16 9.48
C SER A 101 4.67 -1.55 10.14
N THR A 102 5.87 -1.93 10.59
CA THR A 102 6.11 -3.23 11.25
C THR A 102 6.00 -3.18 12.77
N GLY A 103 6.05 -1.99 13.38
CA GLY A 103 6.09 -1.81 14.83
C GLY A 103 7.45 -2.04 15.48
N THR A 104 8.50 -2.33 14.70
CA THR A 104 9.84 -2.61 15.22
C THR A 104 10.41 -1.44 16.03
N THR A 105 10.28 -0.21 15.53
CA THR A 105 10.79 1.01 16.20
C THR A 105 10.13 1.22 17.57
N LEU A 106 8.79 1.07 17.64
CA LEU A 106 8.05 1.18 18.89
C LEU A 106 8.51 0.14 19.92
N ARG A 107 8.67 -1.11 19.48
CA ARG A 107 9.11 -2.20 20.36
C ARG A 107 10.52 -1.98 20.89
N GLN A 108 11.44 -1.50 20.05
CA GLN A 108 12.80 -1.11 20.47
C GLN A 108 12.77 0.07 21.47
N ALA A 109 11.77 0.93 21.39
CA ALA A 109 11.54 2.00 22.35
C ALA A 109 10.83 1.53 23.65
N GLY A 110 10.50 0.24 23.78
CA GLY A 110 9.77 -0.30 24.93
C GLY A 110 8.29 0.08 24.94
N LEU A 111 7.73 0.39 23.77
CA LEU A 111 6.33 0.78 23.61
C LEU A 111 5.48 -0.36 23.04
N GLU A 112 4.23 -0.44 23.49
CA GLU A 112 3.21 -1.35 23.02
C GLU A 112 2.05 -0.58 22.39
N ILE A 113 1.58 -1.07 21.24
CA ILE A 113 0.44 -0.51 20.53
C ILE A 113 -0.84 -0.90 21.24
N PHE A 114 -1.77 0.05 21.38
CA PHE A 114 -3.10 -0.23 21.92
C PHE A 114 -4.18 0.43 21.06
N GLY A 115 -5.39 -0.14 21.13
CA GLY A 115 -6.52 0.31 20.34
C GLY A 115 -6.43 -0.04 18.84
N GLU A 116 -7.53 0.23 18.15
CA GLU A 116 -7.62 0.08 16.70
C GLU A 116 -6.78 1.14 15.97
N PRO A 117 -6.40 0.90 14.70
CA PRO A 117 -5.81 1.94 13.88
C PRO A 117 -6.64 3.21 13.86
N ILE A 118 -6.01 4.34 14.18
CA ILE A 118 -6.60 5.67 14.04
C ILE A 118 -6.83 5.98 12.56
N PHE A 119 -5.85 5.63 11.72
CA PHE A 119 -5.84 5.93 10.30
C PHE A 119 -5.05 4.88 9.51
N LYS A 120 -5.42 4.63 8.26
CA LYS A 120 -4.65 3.82 7.31
C LYS A 120 -4.06 4.73 6.25
N SER A 121 -2.74 4.68 6.08
CA SER A 121 -2.01 5.53 5.16
C SER A 121 -1.32 4.69 4.08
N GLU A 122 -1.12 5.32 2.93
CA GLU A 122 -0.31 4.84 1.82
C GLU A 122 0.18 6.05 1.03
N ALA A 123 1.08 5.82 0.07
CA ALA A 123 1.47 6.84 -0.88
C ALA A 123 0.31 7.19 -1.82
N VAL A 124 0.06 8.48 -2.00
CA VAL A 124 -1.03 9.03 -2.82
C VAL A 124 -0.50 10.11 -3.76
N LEU A 125 -1.07 10.17 -4.97
CA LEU A 125 -0.97 11.34 -5.84
C LEU A 125 -1.99 12.37 -5.39
N ILE A 126 -1.54 13.62 -5.25
CA ILE A 126 -2.36 14.77 -4.87
C ILE A 126 -2.28 15.86 -5.93
N SER A 127 -3.35 16.65 -6.05
CA SER A 127 -3.42 17.81 -6.96
C SER A 127 -4.29 18.92 -6.37
N ARG A 128 -4.05 20.16 -6.81
CA ARG A 128 -4.89 21.32 -6.48
C ARG A 128 -6.00 21.56 -7.51
N SER A 129 -5.78 21.15 -8.75
CA SER A 129 -6.71 21.39 -9.86
C SER A 129 -6.69 20.23 -10.85
N GLN A 130 -7.75 20.13 -11.65
CA GLN A 130 -7.81 19.17 -12.74
C GLN A 130 -7.22 19.80 -14.00
N SER A 131 -6.40 19.04 -14.73
CA SER A 131 -5.84 19.46 -16.01
C SER A 131 -5.64 18.27 -16.95
N PRO A 132 -5.62 18.47 -18.27
CA PRO A 132 -5.32 17.38 -19.23
C PRO A 132 -3.95 16.73 -19.00
N ALA A 133 -2.98 17.50 -18.50
CA ALA A 133 -1.65 17.00 -18.14
C ALA A 133 -1.73 16.07 -16.91
N LEU A 134 -2.51 16.43 -15.89
CA LEU A 134 -2.75 15.58 -14.72
C LEU A 134 -3.44 14.28 -15.11
N GLU A 135 -4.45 14.32 -15.97
CA GLU A 135 -5.12 13.10 -16.45
C GLU A 135 -4.17 12.17 -17.20
N THR A 136 -3.25 12.73 -17.98
CA THR A 136 -2.20 11.96 -18.65
C THR A 136 -1.24 11.32 -17.65
N LEU A 137 -0.86 12.05 -16.60
CA LEU A 137 -0.04 11.51 -15.51
C LEU A 137 -0.77 10.38 -14.76
N ILE A 138 -2.04 10.58 -14.41
CA ILE A 138 -2.89 9.58 -13.75
C ILE A 138 -2.93 8.30 -14.58
N ARG A 139 -3.23 8.38 -15.89
CA ARG A 139 -3.23 7.21 -16.79
C ARG A 139 -1.89 6.48 -16.84
N ARG A 140 -0.77 7.21 -16.82
CA ARG A 140 0.58 6.60 -16.80
C ARG A 140 0.86 5.88 -15.48
N LEU A 141 0.51 6.49 -14.34
CA LEU A 141 0.71 5.91 -13.02
C LEU A 141 -0.19 4.70 -12.79
N GLN A 142 -1.47 4.79 -13.17
CA GLN A 142 -2.41 3.65 -13.12
C GLN A 142 -1.84 2.46 -13.88
N GLY A 143 -1.25 2.68 -15.06
CA GLY A 143 -0.70 1.58 -15.83
C GLY A 143 0.50 0.89 -15.17
N VAL A 144 1.31 1.63 -14.40
CA VAL A 144 2.38 1.05 -13.56
C VAL A 144 1.79 0.30 -12.36
N ILE A 145 0.78 0.87 -11.71
CA ILE A 145 0.12 0.25 -10.54
C ILE A 145 -0.50 -1.10 -10.93
N ILE A 146 -1.23 -1.14 -12.04
CA ILE A 146 -1.84 -2.37 -12.57
C ILE A 146 -0.73 -3.36 -12.92
N ALA A 147 0.30 -2.96 -13.68
CA ALA A 147 1.37 -3.84 -14.10
C ALA A 147 2.07 -4.55 -12.92
N ARG A 148 2.27 -3.86 -11.80
CA ARG A 148 2.87 -4.44 -10.58
C ARG A 148 2.06 -5.58 -9.97
N GLN A 149 0.75 -5.63 -10.21
CA GLN A 149 -0.14 -6.68 -9.70
C GLN A 149 -0.06 -7.98 -10.51
N TYR A 150 0.56 -7.94 -11.69
CA TYR A 150 0.63 -9.08 -12.61
C TYR A 150 2.08 -9.42 -12.95
N VAL A 151 2.23 -10.61 -13.50
CA VAL A 151 3.41 -11.07 -14.25
C VAL A 151 2.95 -11.58 -15.60
N LEU A 152 3.84 -11.55 -16.59
CA LEU A 152 3.62 -12.27 -17.83
C LEU A 152 4.19 -13.67 -17.68
N MET A 153 3.36 -14.68 -17.93
CA MET A 153 3.76 -16.08 -17.88
C MET A 153 3.76 -16.66 -19.28
N ASP A 154 4.87 -17.29 -19.65
CA ASP A 154 5.10 -17.96 -20.92
C ASP A 154 5.42 -19.43 -20.64
N TYR A 155 4.84 -20.36 -21.39
CA TYR A 155 5.14 -21.79 -21.24
C TYR A 155 4.84 -22.57 -22.51
N ASP A 156 5.54 -23.70 -22.68
CA ASP A 156 5.31 -24.65 -23.76
C ASP A 156 4.42 -25.79 -23.29
N ILE A 157 3.46 -26.21 -24.11
CA ILE A 157 2.56 -27.32 -23.78
C ILE A 157 2.14 -28.11 -25.03
N SER A 158 1.82 -29.40 -24.85
CA SER A 158 1.24 -30.22 -25.92
C SER A 158 -0.07 -29.62 -26.42
N ASN A 159 -0.30 -29.67 -27.73
CA ASN A 159 -1.50 -29.12 -28.37
C ASN A 159 -2.80 -29.68 -27.79
N ASP A 160 -2.82 -30.97 -27.40
CA ASP A 160 -4.00 -31.63 -26.82
C ASP A 160 -4.38 -31.09 -25.43
N LEU A 161 -3.47 -30.37 -24.77
CA LEU A 161 -3.65 -29.84 -23.42
C LEU A 161 -3.83 -28.32 -23.38
N VAL A 162 -3.75 -27.63 -24.52
CA VAL A 162 -3.87 -26.16 -24.61
C VAL A 162 -5.18 -25.67 -23.99
N GLU A 163 -6.31 -26.32 -24.25
CA GLU A 163 -7.61 -25.88 -23.71
C GLU A 163 -7.64 -25.96 -22.17
N ALA A 164 -7.07 -27.04 -21.60
CA ALA A 164 -6.96 -27.19 -20.15
C ALA A 164 -6.01 -26.12 -19.55
N ALA A 165 -4.91 -25.84 -20.23
CA ALA A 165 -3.94 -24.84 -19.81
C ALA A 165 -4.52 -23.41 -19.83
N CYS A 166 -5.29 -23.06 -20.86
CA CYS A 166 -6.00 -21.78 -20.95
C CYS A 166 -7.03 -21.59 -19.82
N LYS A 167 -7.56 -22.67 -19.22
CA LYS A 167 -8.43 -22.57 -18.03
C LYS A 167 -7.63 -22.22 -16.76
N ILE A 168 -6.37 -22.65 -16.68
CA ILE A 168 -5.46 -22.33 -15.58
C ILE A 168 -4.96 -20.89 -15.71
N THR A 169 -4.60 -20.47 -16.92
CA THR A 169 -4.13 -19.11 -17.21
C THR A 169 -5.05 -18.43 -18.23
N PRO A 170 -6.22 -17.91 -17.83
CA PRO A 170 -7.17 -17.31 -18.77
C PRO A 170 -6.72 -15.96 -19.36
N GLY A 171 -5.70 -15.33 -18.78
CA GLY A 171 -5.27 -13.99 -19.19
C GLY A 171 -6.26 -12.90 -18.76
N ILE A 172 -6.11 -11.69 -19.33
CA ILE A 172 -7.06 -10.58 -19.11
C ILE A 172 -8.24 -10.70 -20.09
N GLU A 173 -7.94 -10.79 -21.38
CA GLU A 173 -8.94 -10.99 -22.45
C GLU A 173 -8.98 -12.46 -22.87
N SER A 174 -7.82 -13.00 -23.25
CA SER A 174 -7.61 -14.39 -23.63
C SER A 174 -6.10 -14.68 -23.70
N PRO A 175 -5.65 -15.94 -23.50
CA PRO A 175 -4.25 -16.30 -23.65
C PRO A 175 -3.82 -16.23 -25.12
N THR A 176 -2.59 -15.79 -25.36
CA THR A 176 -1.99 -15.91 -26.69
C THR A 176 -1.46 -17.33 -26.86
N VAL A 177 -1.87 -18.04 -27.91
CA VAL A 177 -1.38 -19.38 -28.24
C VAL A 177 -0.65 -19.32 -29.58
N SER A 178 0.58 -19.79 -29.64
CA SER A 178 1.42 -19.79 -30.85
C SER A 178 2.05 -21.17 -31.07
N PRO A 179 1.98 -21.75 -32.28
CA PRO A 179 2.59 -23.05 -32.56
C PRO A 179 4.12 -22.96 -32.46
N LEU A 180 4.74 -24.00 -31.92
CA LEU A 180 6.21 -24.13 -31.92
C LEU A 180 6.72 -24.71 -33.24
N HIS A 181 8.04 -24.62 -33.46
CA HIS A 181 8.68 -25.31 -34.59
C HIS A 181 8.51 -26.84 -34.46
N SER A 182 8.71 -27.38 -33.26
CA SER A 182 8.46 -28.80 -32.99
C SER A 182 6.97 -29.10 -33.10
N SER A 183 6.61 -30.02 -33.98
CA SER A 183 5.21 -30.42 -34.19
C SER A 183 4.58 -30.96 -32.90
N GLY A 184 3.32 -30.61 -32.66
CA GLY A 184 2.55 -31.09 -31.51
C GLY A 184 2.64 -30.23 -30.25
N TRP A 185 3.37 -29.11 -30.29
CA TRP A 185 3.52 -28.20 -29.16
C TRP A 185 3.14 -26.76 -29.52
N SER A 186 2.68 -26.02 -28.50
CA SER A 186 2.37 -24.60 -28.57
C SER A 186 2.99 -23.87 -27.39
N ALA A 187 3.45 -22.63 -27.62
CA ALA A 187 3.72 -21.66 -26.58
C ALA A 187 2.43 -20.95 -26.21
N VAL A 188 2.17 -20.81 -24.92
CA VAL A 188 1.06 -20.04 -24.36
C VAL A 188 1.62 -18.89 -23.54
N ARG A 189 1.06 -17.70 -23.75
CA ARG A 189 1.39 -16.47 -23.01
C ARG A 189 0.14 -15.87 -22.40
N ALA A 190 0.18 -15.61 -21.10
CA ALA A 190 -0.93 -14.99 -20.36
C ALA A 190 -0.44 -14.10 -19.22
N MET A 191 -1.18 -13.04 -18.91
CA MET A 191 -1.00 -12.30 -17.66
C MET A 191 -1.58 -13.09 -16.50
N VAL A 192 -0.83 -13.23 -15.42
CA VAL A 192 -1.23 -13.96 -14.20
C VAL A 192 -1.07 -13.03 -13.00
N PRO A 193 -2.04 -13.00 -12.06
CA PRO A 193 -1.87 -12.26 -10.82
C PRO A 193 -0.59 -12.67 -10.10
N ARG A 194 0.24 -11.71 -9.69
CA ARG A 194 1.55 -11.95 -9.08
C ARG A 194 1.48 -12.81 -7.82
N LYS A 195 0.37 -12.74 -7.07
CA LYS A 195 0.16 -13.54 -5.85
C LYS A 195 -0.10 -15.02 -6.15
N GLU A 196 -0.49 -15.34 -7.37
CA GLU A 196 -0.86 -16.70 -7.78
C GLU A 196 0.23 -17.39 -8.60
N THR A 197 1.32 -16.68 -8.93
CA THR A 197 2.39 -17.15 -9.80
C THR A 197 2.86 -18.57 -9.46
N ASN A 198 3.23 -18.83 -8.20
CA ASN A 198 3.76 -20.14 -7.81
C ASN A 198 2.71 -21.26 -7.96
N ARG A 199 1.48 -21.03 -7.50
CA ARG A 199 0.38 -21.99 -7.62
C ARG A 199 0.11 -22.34 -9.08
N VAL A 200 0.04 -21.32 -9.93
CA VAL A 200 -0.20 -21.47 -11.37
C VAL A 200 0.94 -22.21 -12.05
N MET A 201 2.20 -21.93 -11.70
CA MET A 201 3.35 -22.66 -12.22
C MET A 201 3.27 -24.15 -11.87
N ASP A 202 2.91 -24.49 -10.63
CA ASP A 202 2.76 -25.87 -10.18
C ASP A 202 1.63 -26.59 -10.93
N GLU A 203 0.48 -25.94 -11.10
CA GLU A 203 -0.68 -26.48 -11.84
C GLU A 203 -0.34 -26.74 -13.31
N LEU A 204 0.33 -25.78 -13.97
CA LEU A 204 0.79 -25.94 -15.34
C LEU A 204 1.81 -27.06 -15.48
N TRP A 205 2.78 -27.15 -14.55
CA TRP A 205 3.79 -28.20 -14.55
C TRP A 205 3.17 -29.59 -14.44
N ASN A 206 2.22 -29.74 -13.50
CA ASN A 206 1.49 -30.99 -13.27
C ASN A 206 0.59 -31.37 -14.46
N LEU A 207 0.01 -30.38 -15.15
CA LEU A 207 -0.73 -30.61 -16.38
C LEU A 207 0.18 -31.13 -17.52
N GLY A 208 1.45 -30.71 -17.54
CA GLY A 208 2.44 -31.15 -18.53
C GLY A 208 3.19 -30.01 -19.22
N ALA A 209 2.99 -28.77 -18.80
CA ALA A 209 3.72 -27.62 -19.34
C ALA A 209 5.22 -27.71 -19.03
N ARG A 210 6.04 -27.17 -19.93
CA ARG A 210 7.50 -27.10 -19.83
C ARG A 210 7.96 -25.69 -20.17
N GLY A 211 9.20 -25.36 -19.80
CA GLY A 211 9.76 -24.03 -20.07
C GLY A 211 8.92 -22.89 -19.49
N ILE A 212 8.36 -23.06 -18.28
CA ILE A 212 7.50 -22.06 -17.65
C ILE A 212 8.37 -20.89 -17.18
N LEU A 213 8.19 -19.73 -17.82
CA LEU A 213 8.91 -18.49 -17.56
C LEU A 213 7.97 -17.45 -16.98
N VAL A 214 8.54 -16.58 -16.15
CA VAL A 214 7.82 -15.45 -15.53
C VAL A 214 8.62 -14.19 -15.79
N THR A 215 7.96 -13.19 -16.39
CA THR A 215 8.55 -11.89 -16.72
C THR A 215 7.79 -10.75 -16.04
N ASP A 216 8.53 -9.79 -15.50
CA ASP A 216 7.94 -8.59 -14.93
C ASP A 216 7.38 -7.65 -15.99
N ILE A 217 6.25 -7.01 -15.67
CA ILE A 217 5.59 -6.03 -16.52
C ILE A 217 5.88 -4.64 -15.96
N HIS A 218 6.43 -3.74 -16.78
CA HIS A 218 6.76 -2.38 -16.33
C HIS A 218 5.52 -1.46 -16.29
N ALA A 219 4.67 -1.55 -17.32
CA ALA A 219 3.42 -0.80 -17.42
C ALA A 219 2.42 -1.55 -18.31
N CYS A 220 1.13 -1.45 -18.00
CA CYS A 220 0.03 -2.07 -18.74
C CYS A 220 -1.17 -1.12 -18.75
N ARG A 221 -1.93 -1.06 -19.84
CA ARG A 221 -3.22 -0.34 -19.88
C ARG A 221 -4.30 -1.36 -20.15
N LEU A 222 -5.28 -1.39 -19.26
CA LEU A 222 -6.50 -2.18 -19.35
C LEU A 222 -7.67 -1.22 -19.58
#